data_AF-A0A7W4GPA4-F1
#
_entry.id   AF-A0A7W4GPA4-F1
#
_cell.length_a   1.000
_cell.length_b   1.000
_cell.length_c   1.000
_cell.angle_alpha   90.00
_cell.angle_beta   90.00
_cell.angle_gamma   90.00
#
_symmetry.space_group_name_H-M   'P 1'
#
loop_
_entity.id
_entity.type
_entity.pdbx_description
1 polymer ?
#
loop_
_entity_poly.entity_id
_entity_poly.type
_entity_poly.pdbx_seq_one_letter_code
_entity_poly.pdbx_strand_id
1 'polypeptide(L)'
;MQTLEQLQSGQLLGSTHLKLAEGLKTFPMEIIELADTLEVLDLSGNTLSELPKELAKLTKLRIIFASNNQFTHLPEMLGDLPNLEMVGFKTNQIKTVSEQSLPQKLRWLILTDNAIEVLPESLGHRPRLQKLALAGNQMGVDLLERQEIFSNQSVRGSENAKEASLW
;
A
#
# COMPACT_ATOMS: atom_id res chain seq x y z
N MET A 1 -2.07 27.90 -1.13
CA MET A 1 -1.64 26.64 -1.78
C MET A 1 -0.14 26.58 -1.61
N GLN A 2 0.39 25.50 -1.03
CA GLN A 2 1.84 25.29 -0.94
C GLN A 2 2.35 24.80 -2.30
N THR A 3 3.57 25.17 -2.66
CA THR A 3 4.19 24.83 -3.95
C THR A 3 5.58 24.25 -3.74
N LEU A 4 6.08 23.55 -4.76
CA LEU A 4 7.41 22.99 -4.84
C LEU A 4 8.47 24.09 -4.82
N GLU A 5 8.20 25.23 -5.46
CA GLU A 5 9.10 26.39 -5.40
C GLU A 5 9.23 26.94 -3.97
N GLN A 6 8.12 27.01 -3.22
CA GLN A 6 8.15 27.40 -1.80
C GLN A 6 8.91 26.37 -0.94
N LEU A 7 8.79 25.08 -1.27
CA LEU A 7 9.56 24.04 -0.59
C LEU A 7 11.06 24.19 -0.88
N GLN A 8 11.43 24.30 -2.16
CA GLN A 8 12.82 24.39 -2.63
C GLN A 8 13.52 25.67 -2.17
N SER A 9 12.77 26.77 -1.99
CA SER A 9 13.31 28.03 -1.47
C SER A 9 13.43 28.04 0.06
N GLY A 10 13.01 26.98 0.75
CA GLY A 10 13.04 26.89 2.22
C GLY A 10 11.95 27.71 2.92
N GLN A 11 11.03 28.32 2.19
CA GLN A 11 9.90 29.09 2.76
C GLN A 11 8.96 28.23 3.62
N LEU A 12 9.00 26.91 3.43
CA LEU A 12 8.17 25.96 4.18
C LEU A 12 8.90 25.30 5.36
N LEU A 13 10.14 25.70 5.67
CA LEU A 13 10.85 25.19 6.84
C LEU A 13 10.04 25.40 8.13
N GLY A 14 9.95 24.36 8.94
CA GLY A 14 9.16 24.35 10.18
C GLY A 14 7.67 24.02 9.99
N SER A 15 7.21 23.75 8.77
CA SER A 15 5.82 23.37 8.50
C SER A 15 5.47 22.03 9.13
N THR A 16 4.37 21.98 9.88
CA THR A 16 3.82 20.72 10.42
C THR A 16 2.91 20.02 9.42
N HIS A 17 2.40 20.74 8.41
CA HIS A 17 1.52 20.23 7.38
C HIS A 17 2.06 20.65 6.01
N LEU A 18 2.22 19.68 5.11
CA LEU A 18 2.63 19.91 3.73
C LEU A 18 1.64 19.25 2.78
N LYS A 19 1.11 20.02 1.84
CA LYS A 19 0.34 19.53 0.71
C LYS A 19 0.98 19.98 -0.60
N LEU A 20 1.34 19.04 -1.47
CA LEU A 20 1.85 19.32 -2.81
C LEU A 20 1.05 18.52 -3.84
N ALA A 21 0.51 19.22 -4.84
CA ALA A 21 -0.28 18.64 -5.93
C ALA A 21 0.04 19.41 -7.22
N GLU A 22 1.25 19.19 -7.74
CA GLU A 22 1.81 19.93 -8.88
C GLU A 22 2.27 19.00 -10.00
N GLY A 23 1.63 17.82 -10.12
CA GLY A 23 2.00 16.83 -11.13
C GLY A 23 3.38 16.22 -10.89
N LEU A 24 3.76 16.04 -9.62
CA LEU A 24 5.05 15.48 -9.24
C LEU A 24 5.23 14.09 -9.84
N LYS A 25 6.33 13.87 -10.57
CA LYS A 25 6.72 12.55 -11.10
C LYS A 25 7.60 11.79 -10.13
N THR A 26 8.35 12.51 -9.31
CA THR A 26 9.26 11.98 -8.30
C THR A 26 9.02 12.68 -6.98
N PHE A 27 9.36 12.01 -5.88
CA PHE A 27 9.30 12.60 -4.55
C PHE A 27 10.32 13.76 -4.42
N PRO A 28 9.91 14.97 -4.01
CA PRO A 28 10.84 16.07 -3.72
C PRO A 28 11.63 15.78 -2.44
N MET A 29 12.95 15.63 -2.56
CA MET A 29 13.80 15.28 -1.42
C MET A 29 13.87 16.37 -0.35
N GLU A 30 13.55 17.61 -0.71
CA GLU A 30 13.45 18.75 0.19
C GLU A 30 12.37 18.56 1.26
N ILE A 31 11.38 17.68 1.05
CA ILE A 31 10.42 17.29 2.09
C ILE A 31 11.14 16.70 3.31
N ILE A 32 12.28 16.02 3.10
CA ILE A 32 13.07 15.41 4.17
C ILE A 32 13.68 16.48 5.10
N GLU A 33 13.89 17.70 4.61
CA GLU A 33 14.37 18.81 5.43
C GLU A 33 13.36 19.25 6.50
N LEU A 34 12.10 18.83 6.36
CA LEU A 34 11.04 19.06 7.34
C LEU A 34 10.97 17.97 8.43
N ALA A 35 11.93 17.04 8.49
CA ALA A 35 11.93 15.89 9.41
C ALA A 35 11.67 16.24 10.88
N ASP A 36 12.14 17.41 11.31
CA ASP A 36 11.99 17.87 12.69
C ASP A 36 10.59 18.44 13.00
N THR A 37 9.71 18.59 12.02
CA THR A 37 8.42 19.28 12.21
C THR A 37 7.22 18.63 11.53
N LEU A 38 7.41 17.92 10.41
CA LEU A 38 6.30 17.49 9.58
C LEU A 38 5.48 16.36 10.24
N GLU A 39 4.18 16.61 10.43
CA GLU A 39 3.21 15.68 11.01
C GLU A 39 2.21 15.16 9.97
N VAL A 40 1.89 15.97 8.96
CA VAL A 40 0.92 15.62 7.90
C VAL A 40 1.52 15.90 6.54
N LEU A 41 1.53 14.87 5.69
CA LEU A 41 2.01 14.95 4.31
C LEU A 41 0.91 14.51 3.34
N ASP A 42 0.46 15.41 2.48
CA ASP A 42 -0.50 15.15 1.41
C ASP A 42 0.16 15.35 0.03
N LEU A 43 0.45 14.24 -0.63
CA LEU A 43 0.97 14.16 -2.00
C LEU A 43 -0.10 13.67 -2.98
N SER A 44 -1.37 13.84 -2.65
CA SER A 44 -2.46 13.38 -3.51
C SER A 44 -2.58 14.20 -4.79
N GLY A 45 -2.95 13.54 -5.90
CA GLY A 45 -3.12 14.20 -7.21
C GLY A 45 -1.81 14.50 -7.92
N ASN A 46 -0.85 13.59 -7.80
CA ASN A 46 0.43 13.65 -8.52
C ASN A 46 0.56 12.42 -9.44
N THR A 47 1.78 12.17 -9.93
CA THR A 47 2.13 11.03 -10.78
C THR A 47 3.21 10.16 -10.15
N LEU A 48 3.24 10.10 -8.82
CA LEU A 48 4.24 9.32 -8.07
C LEU A 48 3.96 7.82 -8.21
N SER A 49 5.01 7.04 -8.42
CA SER A 49 4.95 5.58 -8.41
C SER A 49 5.71 4.95 -7.22
N GLU A 50 6.54 5.74 -6.54
CA GLU A 50 7.37 5.31 -5.42
C GLU A 50 7.55 6.44 -4.39
N LEU A 51 7.94 6.04 -3.17
CA LEU A 51 8.42 6.93 -2.11
C LEU A 51 9.83 6.47 -1.70
N PRO A 52 10.75 7.41 -1.46
CA PRO A 52 12.12 7.06 -1.09
C PRO A 52 12.17 6.52 0.34
N LYS A 53 13.14 5.63 0.62
CA LYS A 53 13.39 5.09 1.97
C LYS A 53 13.68 6.20 2.99
N GLU A 54 14.23 7.31 2.53
CA GLU A 54 14.54 8.50 3.35
C GLU A 54 13.29 9.11 3.99
N LEU A 55 12.09 8.80 3.49
CA LEU A 55 10.82 9.20 4.12
C LEU A 55 10.75 8.75 5.59
N ALA A 56 11.39 7.62 5.94
CA ALA A 56 11.46 7.13 7.32
C ALA A 56 12.15 8.11 8.30
N LYS A 57 12.90 9.10 7.79
CA LYS A 57 13.48 10.18 8.59
C LYS A 57 12.42 11.13 9.16
N LEU A 58 11.22 11.18 8.59
CA LEU A 58 10.10 12.00 9.07
C LEU A 58 9.48 11.38 10.33
N THR A 59 10.24 11.26 11.41
CA THR A 59 9.85 10.54 12.62
C THR A 59 8.63 11.13 13.32
N LYS A 60 8.28 12.39 13.05
CA LYS A 60 7.07 13.06 13.54
C LYS A 60 5.83 12.84 12.67
N LEU A 61 5.97 12.21 11.49
CA LEU A 61 4.86 12.03 10.56
C LEU A 61 3.79 11.10 11.17
N ARG A 62 2.54 11.56 11.14
CA ARG A 62 1.37 10.88 11.69
C ARG A 62 0.35 10.53 10.63
N ILE A 63 0.30 11.31 9.56
CA ILE A 63 -0.68 11.15 8.47
C ILE A 63 0.04 11.28 7.14
N ILE A 64 -0.19 10.32 6.26
CA ILE A 64 0.22 10.41 4.85
C ILE A 64 -0.96 10.13 3.92
N PHE A 65 -1.13 11.02 2.95
CA PHE A 65 -2.01 10.84 1.81
C PHE A 65 -1.22 10.88 0.51
N ALA A 66 -1.44 9.89 -0.34
CA ALA A 66 -0.87 9.81 -1.69
C ALA A 66 -1.92 9.28 -2.67
N SER A 67 -3.15 9.75 -2.52
CA SER A 67 -4.27 9.30 -3.35
C SER A 67 -4.19 9.85 -4.77
N ASN A 68 -4.76 9.17 -5.76
CA ASN A 68 -4.70 9.59 -7.17
C ASN A 68 -3.25 9.77 -7.65
N ASN A 69 -2.49 8.67 -7.61
CA ASN A 69 -1.10 8.54 -8.05
C ASN A 69 -0.96 7.21 -8.85
N GLN A 70 0.25 6.70 -9.02
CA GLN A 70 0.57 5.51 -9.83
C GLN A 70 1.22 4.39 -9.01
N PHE A 71 0.96 4.33 -7.70
CA PHE A 71 1.52 3.27 -6.86
C PHE A 71 0.94 1.91 -7.22
N THR A 72 1.80 0.92 -7.40
CA THR A 72 1.43 -0.48 -7.68
C THR A 72 1.59 -1.40 -6.47
N HIS A 73 2.25 -0.92 -5.42
CA HIS A 73 2.53 -1.61 -4.17
C HIS A 73 2.38 -0.58 -3.04
N LEU A 74 1.95 -0.99 -1.84
CA LEU A 74 2.03 -0.10 -0.68
C LEU A 74 3.50 0.01 -0.24
N PRO A 75 4.10 1.22 -0.17
CA PRO A 75 5.52 1.35 0.08
C PRO A 75 5.95 0.81 1.46
N GLU A 76 6.97 -0.05 1.49
CA GLU A 76 7.36 -0.78 2.73
C GLU A 76 7.90 0.14 3.83
N MET A 77 8.61 1.22 3.48
CA MET A 77 9.15 2.18 4.45
C MET A 77 8.09 2.91 5.27
N LEU A 78 6.80 2.79 4.91
CA LEU A 78 5.72 3.28 5.76
C LEU A 78 5.70 2.56 7.11
N GLY A 79 6.04 1.26 7.17
CA GLY A 79 6.08 0.53 8.44
C GLY A 79 7.20 0.97 9.38
N ASP A 80 8.25 1.60 8.84
CA ASP A 80 9.37 2.14 9.60
C ASP A 80 9.05 3.48 10.28
N LEU A 81 7.92 4.11 9.94
CA LEU A 81 7.52 5.39 10.54
C LEU A 81 6.89 5.17 11.94
N PRO A 82 7.58 5.57 13.02
CA PRO A 82 7.24 5.15 14.39
C PRO A 82 5.93 5.77 14.93
N ASN A 83 5.47 6.85 14.30
CA ASN A 83 4.31 7.62 14.71
C ASN A 83 3.19 7.65 13.67
N LEU A 84 3.33 6.91 12.56
CA LEU A 84 2.34 6.93 11.48
C LEU A 84 1.06 6.21 11.93
N GLU A 85 -0.05 6.94 11.94
CA GLU A 85 -1.36 6.50 12.39
C GLU A 85 -2.36 6.35 11.22
N MET A 86 -2.16 7.11 10.14
CA MET A 86 -3.12 7.19 9.04
C MET A 86 -2.42 7.13 7.68
N VAL A 87 -2.87 6.18 6.87
CA VAL A 87 -2.34 5.92 5.53
C VAL A 87 -3.50 5.93 4.53
N GLY A 88 -3.46 6.82 3.54
CA GLY A 88 -4.45 6.88 2.48
C GLY A 88 -3.86 6.94 1.08
N PHE A 89 -4.08 5.87 0.31
CA PHE A 89 -3.59 5.69 -1.06
C PHE A 89 -4.78 5.34 -1.99
N LYS A 90 -5.89 6.07 -1.86
CA LYS A 90 -7.09 5.84 -2.69
C LYS A 90 -6.78 6.06 -4.18
N THR A 91 -7.43 5.31 -5.08
CA THR A 91 -7.34 5.56 -6.53
C THR A 91 -5.89 5.49 -6.99
N ASN A 92 -5.24 4.36 -6.70
CA ASN A 92 -3.93 3.99 -7.22
C ASN A 92 -4.10 2.66 -7.97
N GLN A 93 -3.01 1.94 -8.20
CA GLN A 93 -2.98 0.63 -8.88
C GLN A 93 -2.40 -0.44 -7.96
N ILE A 94 -2.55 -0.28 -6.63
CA ILE A 94 -1.89 -1.13 -5.64
C ILE A 94 -2.43 -2.54 -5.76
N LYS A 95 -1.55 -3.51 -6.01
CA LYS A 95 -1.86 -4.94 -6.07
C LYS A 95 -1.46 -5.66 -4.80
N THR A 96 -0.38 -5.20 -4.17
CA THR A 96 0.25 -5.88 -3.03
C THR A 96 0.42 -4.94 -1.85
N VAL A 97 0.17 -5.50 -0.67
CA VAL A 97 0.40 -4.87 0.63
C VAL A 97 1.29 -5.82 1.41
N SER A 98 2.54 -5.42 1.63
CA SER A 98 3.53 -6.19 2.39
C SER A 98 3.32 -6.00 3.89
N GLU A 99 3.69 -6.96 4.73
CA GLU A 99 3.57 -6.83 6.20
C GLU A 99 4.39 -5.65 6.74
N GLN A 100 5.53 -5.43 6.07
CA GLN A 100 6.51 -4.39 6.30
C GLN A 100 5.93 -3.00 5.99
N SER A 101 4.94 -2.89 5.10
CA SER A 101 4.31 -1.62 4.75
C SER A 101 3.30 -1.10 5.78
N LEU A 102 3.03 -1.87 6.84
CA LEU A 102 2.00 -1.57 7.83
C LEU A 102 2.61 -1.00 9.14
N PRO A 103 2.36 0.28 9.47
CA PRO A 103 2.87 0.90 10.69
C PRO A 103 2.35 0.22 11.96
N GLN A 104 3.18 0.15 12.99
CA GLN A 104 2.79 -0.43 14.28
C GLN A 104 1.65 0.34 14.97
N LYS A 105 1.59 1.66 14.78
CA LYS A 105 0.54 2.53 15.34
C LYS A 105 -0.63 2.78 14.39
N LEU A 106 -0.73 2.01 13.29
CA LEU A 106 -1.76 2.18 12.28
C LEU A 106 -3.17 2.15 12.90
N ARG A 107 -3.93 3.21 12.63
CA ARG A 107 -5.33 3.36 13.03
C ARG A 107 -6.24 3.30 11.82
N TRP A 108 -5.90 4.04 10.78
CA TRP A 108 -6.73 4.14 9.56
C TRP A 108 -5.92 3.75 8.33
N LEU A 109 -6.43 2.77 7.61
CA LEU A 109 -5.90 2.33 6.33
C LEU A 109 -6.97 2.49 5.25
N ILE A 110 -6.70 3.39 4.29
CA ILE A 110 -7.63 3.71 3.21
C ILE A 110 -6.96 3.38 1.88
N LEU A 111 -7.37 2.25 1.30
CA LEU A 111 -6.86 1.72 0.03
C LEU A 111 -7.99 1.51 -0.98
N THR A 112 -9.09 2.26 -0.85
CA THR A 112 -10.24 2.24 -1.77
C THR A 112 -9.80 2.48 -3.22
N ASP A 113 -10.45 1.82 -4.17
CA ASP A 113 -10.17 1.92 -5.61
C ASP A 113 -8.71 1.61 -5.94
N ASN A 114 -8.33 0.35 -5.75
CA ASN A 114 -7.01 -0.21 -6.07
C ASN A 114 -7.20 -1.60 -6.71
N ALA A 115 -6.15 -2.41 -6.81
CA ALA A 115 -6.19 -3.76 -7.40
C ALA A 115 -5.75 -4.84 -6.41
N ILE A 116 -6.03 -4.66 -5.11
CA ILE A 116 -5.58 -5.57 -4.06
C ILE A 116 -6.42 -6.84 -4.08
N GLU A 117 -5.77 -7.99 -4.17
CA GLU A 117 -6.42 -9.30 -4.11
C GLU A 117 -6.43 -9.86 -2.68
N VAL A 118 -5.29 -9.73 -1.98
CA VAL A 118 -5.06 -10.30 -0.65
C VAL A 118 -4.35 -9.26 0.23
N LEU A 119 -4.72 -9.25 1.52
CA LEU A 119 -4.04 -8.49 2.55
C LEU A 119 -3.23 -9.44 3.45
N PRO A 120 -2.11 -8.99 4.01
CA PRO A 120 -1.29 -9.83 4.88
C PRO A 120 -2.01 -10.10 6.21
N GLU A 121 -1.82 -11.31 6.76
CA GLU A 121 -2.43 -11.72 8.04
C GLU A 121 -2.02 -10.81 9.20
N SER A 122 -0.81 -10.25 9.17
CA SER A 122 -0.33 -9.26 10.13
C SER A 122 -1.23 -8.01 10.25
N LEU A 123 -2.08 -7.70 9.27
CA LEU A 123 -3.07 -6.63 9.39
C LEU A 123 -4.08 -6.90 10.52
N GLY A 124 -4.48 -8.15 10.71
CA GLY A 124 -5.38 -8.57 11.79
C GLY A 124 -4.76 -8.41 13.18
N HIS A 125 -3.45 -8.29 13.27
CA HIS A 125 -2.69 -8.12 14.51
C HIS A 125 -2.42 -6.65 14.86
N ARG A 126 -2.98 -5.68 14.12
CA ARG A 126 -2.78 -4.24 14.39
C ARG A 126 -3.72 -3.77 15.51
N PRO A 127 -3.21 -3.57 16.75
CA PRO A 127 -4.06 -3.41 17.93
C PRO A 127 -4.82 -2.08 17.97
N ARG A 128 -4.44 -1.12 17.12
CA ARG A 128 -5.02 0.23 17.07
C ARG A 128 -5.89 0.46 15.84
N LEU A 129 -6.05 -0.54 14.96
CA LEU A 129 -6.79 -0.38 13.71
C LEU A 129 -8.27 -0.12 14.02
N GLN A 130 -8.76 1.04 13.59
CA GLN A 130 -10.11 1.54 13.81
C GLN A 130 -10.91 1.63 12.51
N LYS A 131 -10.22 1.85 11.38
CA LYS A 131 -10.86 2.03 10.08
C LYS A 131 -10.05 1.36 8.99
N LEU A 132 -10.73 0.52 8.22
CA LEU A 132 -10.19 -0.17 7.07
C LEU A 132 -11.15 0.06 5.89
N ALA A 133 -10.69 0.79 4.87
CA ALA A 133 -11.49 1.11 3.69
C ALA A 133 -10.86 0.48 2.44
N LEU A 134 -11.54 -0.52 1.91
CA LEU A 134 -11.02 -1.41 0.86
C LEU A 134 -11.98 -1.58 -0.33
N ALA A 135 -13.08 -0.83 -0.37
CA ALA A 135 -14.02 -0.88 -1.49
C ALA A 135 -13.30 -0.65 -2.84
N GLY A 136 -13.78 -1.27 -3.91
CA GLY A 136 -13.17 -1.12 -5.24
C GLY A 136 -11.80 -1.79 -5.39
N ASN A 137 -11.52 -2.84 -4.61
CA ASN A 137 -10.40 -3.75 -4.80
C ASN A 137 -10.85 -5.08 -5.44
N GLN A 138 -9.92 -5.99 -5.66
CA GLN A 138 -10.15 -7.29 -6.30
C GLN A 138 -10.21 -8.44 -5.28
N MET A 139 -10.66 -8.15 -4.06
CA MET A 139 -10.72 -9.15 -3.00
C MET A 139 -11.87 -10.13 -3.27
N GLY A 140 -11.55 -11.43 -3.29
CA GLY A 140 -12.55 -12.51 -3.38
C GLY A 140 -12.84 -13.06 -4.78
N VAL A 141 -12.06 -12.70 -5.82
CA VAL A 141 -12.23 -13.27 -7.17
C VAL A 141 -11.46 -14.59 -7.41
N ASP A 142 -10.42 -14.92 -6.64
CA ASP A 142 -9.53 -16.07 -6.94
C ASP A 142 -9.83 -17.38 -6.17
N LEU A 143 -10.97 -17.48 -5.47
CA LEU A 143 -11.35 -18.72 -4.75
C LEU A 143 -12.33 -19.63 -5.51
N LEU A 144 -12.99 -19.15 -6.55
CA LEU A 144 -13.96 -19.96 -7.32
C LEU A 144 -13.35 -20.56 -8.59
N GLU A 145 -12.36 -19.95 -9.23
CA GLU A 145 -11.75 -20.51 -10.47
C GLU A 145 -10.75 -21.64 -10.20
N ARG A 146 -10.18 -21.74 -8.99
CA ARG A 146 -9.25 -22.82 -8.63
C ARG A 146 -9.92 -24.17 -8.35
N GLN A 147 -11.24 -24.23 -8.18
CA GLN A 147 -11.96 -25.49 -7.99
C GLN A 147 -12.40 -26.17 -9.29
N GLU A 148 -12.46 -25.47 -10.43
CA GLU A 148 -12.93 -26.08 -11.69
C GLU A 148 -11.84 -26.77 -12.53
N ILE A 149 -10.56 -26.55 -12.25
CA ILE A 149 -9.46 -27.13 -13.05
C ILE A 149 -9.16 -28.60 -12.69
N PHE A 150 -9.54 -29.09 -11.50
CA PHE A 150 -9.26 -30.47 -11.07
C PHE A 150 -10.36 -31.50 -11.37
N SER A 151 -11.51 -31.09 -11.93
CA SER A 151 -12.63 -32.02 -12.17
C SER A 151 -12.74 -32.58 -13.59
N ASN A 152 -11.87 -32.19 -14.53
CA ASN A 152 -12.00 -32.58 -15.95
C ASN A 152 -10.85 -33.39 -16.55
N GLN A 153 -9.98 -33.99 -15.73
CA GLN A 153 -9.02 -35.01 -16.18
C GLN A 153 -9.24 -36.36 -15.48
N SER A 154 -10.41 -36.99 -15.68
CA SER A 154 -10.58 -38.43 -15.41
C SER A 154 -11.83 -39.02 -16.05
N VAL A 155 -11.96 -38.95 -17.38
CA VAL A 155 -12.64 -40.01 -18.16
C VAL A 155 -12.15 -39.96 -19.61
N ARG A 156 -11.09 -40.72 -19.94
CA ARG A 156 -10.93 -41.41 -21.25
C ARG A 156 -9.61 -42.19 -21.30
N GLY A 157 -9.73 -43.51 -21.35
CA GLY A 157 -8.85 -44.35 -22.17
C GLY A 157 -8.00 -45.40 -21.45
N SER A 158 -8.14 -46.65 -21.92
CA SER A 158 -7.32 -47.86 -21.74
C SER A 158 -7.38 -48.53 -20.36
N GLU A 159 -8.09 -49.64 -20.15
CA GLU A 159 -7.86 -51.02 -20.68
C GLU A 159 -6.42 -51.55 -20.51
N ASN A 160 -6.35 -52.73 -19.90
CA ASN A 160 -5.23 -53.69 -19.76
C ASN A 160 -4.15 -53.48 -18.67
N ALA A 161 -4.28 -54.26 -17.58
CA ALA A 161 -3.31 -55.26 -17.09
C ALA A 161 -3.90 -55.93 -15.82
N LYS A 162 -4.49 -57.13 -15.94
CA LYS A 162 -3.90 -58.43 -15.57
C LYS A 162 -3.22 -58.49 -14.18
N GLU A 163 -3.89 -59.23 -13.30
CA GLU A 163 -3.39 -60.26 -12.37
C GLU A 163 -2.04 -60.08 -11.65
N ALA A 164 -2.12 -60.09 -10.31
CA ALA A 164 -1.36 -60.93 -9.35
C ALA A 164 -1.31 -60.18 -8.00
N SER A 165 -1.39 -60.76 -6.80
CA SER A 165 -1.72 -62.08 -6.25
C SER A 165 -1.69 -61.89 -4.73
N LEU A 166 -2.68 -62.45 -4.03
CA LEU A 166 -2.64 -63.07 -2.69
C LEU A 166 -1.93 -62.36 -1.50
N TRP A 167 -2.76 -62.20 -0.43
CA TRP A 167 -2.56 -61.78 0.96
C TRP A 167 -2.66 -60.28 1.26
#